data_AF-A0A432KIL0-F1
#
_entry.id   AF-A0A432KIL0-F1
#
_cell.length_a   1.000
_cell.length_b   1.000
_cell.length_c   1.000
_cell.angle_alpha   90.00
_cell.angle_beta   90.00
_cell.angle_gamma   90.00
#
_symmetry.space_group_name_H-M   'P 1'
#
loop_
_entity.id
_entity.type
_entity.pdbx_description
1 polymer ?
#
loop_
_entity_poly.entity_id
_entity_poly.type
_entity_poly.pdbx_seq_one_letter_code
_entity_poly.pdbx_strand_id
1 'polypeptide(L)'
;MLKKLKQLGPGMLVAAAFIGPGTVTTASMAGAGYGYTLLWAMLFSILATITLQEMTARLGTQAKMGLGEAIRKKSTNKLLRYLSFGLVISAIVIGNAAYESGNLAGAVLGFEDFPSIFGINILLLLIALTAFNLLYLGKYSYIERFLVFLVSIMGIVFIFAAIL
;
A
#
# COMPACT_ATOMS: atom_id res chain seq x y z
N MET A 1 -25.17 11.47 8.35
CA MET A 1 -24.27 10.72 7.43
C MET A 1 -22.81 11.20 7.47
N LEU A 2 -22.55 12.51 7.45
CA LEU A 2 -21.17 13.09 7.43
C LEU A 2 -20.31 12.86 8.69
N LYS A 3 -20.92 12.57 9.85
CA LYS A 3 -20.18 12.25 11.09
C LYS A 3 -19.46 10.88 11.03
N LYS A 4 -19.99 9.92 10.27
CA LYS A 4 -19.36 8.59 10.10
C LYS A 4 -18.11 8.64 9.21
N LEU A 5 -18.07 9.56 8.23
CA LEU A 5 -16.88 9.80 7.40
C LEU A 5 -15.71 10.38 8.21
N LYS A 6 -15.98 11.18 9.26
CA LYS A 6 -14.95 11.64 10.23
C LYS A 6 -14.41 10.52 11.12
N GLN A 7 -15.05 9.34 11.16
CA GLN A 7 -14.63 8.17 11.92
C GLN A 7 -13.95 7.11 11.05
N LEU A 8 -13.82 7.34 9.73
CA LEU A 8 -12.90 6.57 8.90
C LEU A 8 -11.50 6.97 9.36
N GLY A 9 -11.01 6.26 10.38
CA GLY A 9 -9.71 6.51 10.98
C GLY A 9 -8.57 6.09 10.03
N PRO A 10 -7.36 5.85 10.56
CA PRO A 10 -6.17 5.55 9.76
C PRO A 10 -6.30 4.29 8.89
N GLY A 11 -7.34 3.46 9.10
CA GLY A 11 -7.60 2.28 8.28
C GLY A 11 -7.78 2.56 6.79
N MET A 12 -8.40 3.70 6.41
CA MET A 12 -8.48 4.05 4.98
C MET A 12 -7.13 4.41 4.39
N LEU A 13 -6.29 5.13 5.15
CA LEU A 13 -4.94 5.44 4.73
C LEU A 13 -4.11 4.15 4.57
N VAL A 14 -4.24 3.23 5.51
CA VAL A 14 -3.58 1.91 5.46
C VAL A 14 -4.06 1.14 4.24
N ALA A 15 -5.37 1.02 4.01
CA ALA A 15 -5.92 0.35 2.83
C ALA A 15 -5.44 1.00 1.53
N ALA A 16 -5.39 2.33 1.47
CA ALA A 16 -4.94 3.05 0.30
C ALA A 16 -3.44 2.83 0.02
N ALA A 17 -2.63 2.62 1.05
CA ALA A 17 -1.20 2.31 0.89
C ALA A 17 -0.95 0.93 0.25
N PHE A 18 -1.91 0.00 0.34
CA PHE A 18 -1.79 -1.36 -0.23
C PHE A 18 -2.28 -1.48 -1.69
N ILE A 19 -2.83 -0.40 -2.26
CA ILE A 19 -3.36 -0.41 -3.62
C ILE A 19 -2.47 0.49 -4.49
N GLY A 20 -1.77 -0.13 -5.44
CA GLY A 20 -0.88 0.57 -6.37
C GLY A 20 -0.79 -0.09 -7.74
N PRO A 21 -0.19 0.57 -8.74
CA PRO A 21 -0.06 0.05 -10.10
C PRO A 21 0.57 -1.35 -10.15
N GLY A 22 1.55 -1.64 -9.28
CA GLY A 22 2.19 -2.96 -9.23
C GLY A 22 1.26 -4.07 -8.77
N THR A 23 0.41 -3.80 -7.78
CA THR A 23 -0.62 -4.75 -7.31
C THR A 23 -1.66 -5.01 -8.38
N VAL A 24 -2.03 -3.97 -9.15
CA VAL A 24 -2.95 -4.06 -10.29
C VAL A 24 -2.37 -4.91 -11.39
N THR A 25 -1.14 -4.62 -11.84
CA THR A 25 -0.45 -5.40 -12.88
C THR A 25 -0.34 -6.87 -12.47
N THR A 26 0.09 -7.14 -11.24
CA THR A 26 0.23 -8.52 -10.73
C THR A 26 -1.11 -9.25 -10.69
N ALA A 27 -2.18 -8.61 -10.21
CA ALA A 27 -3.51 -9.21 -10.18
C ALA A 27 -4.06 -9.48 -11.58
N SER A 28 -3.87 -8.54 -12.52
CA SER A 28 -4.27 -8.70 -13.92
C SER A 28 -3.51 -9.84 -14.61
N MET A 29 -2.19 -9.92 -14.42
CA MET A 29 -1.37 -11.01 -14.97
C MET A 29 -1.77 -12.37 -14.38
N ALA A 30 -2.03 -12.43 -13.07
CA ALA A 30 -2.49 -13.65 -12.42
C ALA A 30 -3.88 -14.08 -12.94
N GLY A 31 -4.81 -13.14 -13.12
CA GLY A 31 -6.12 -13.42 -13.71
C GLY A 31 -6.02 -13.87 -15.17
N ALA A 32 -5.18 -13.23 -15.98
CA ALA A 32 -4.96 -13.62 -17.37
C ALA A 32 -4.32 -15.01 -17.50
N GLY A 33 -3.38 -15.35 -16.61
CA GLY A 33 -2.66 -16.64 -16.65
C GLY A 33 -3.41 -17.81 -16.00
N TYR A 34 -4.15 -17.57 -14.92
CA TYR A 34 -4.77 -18.62 -14.10
C TYR A 34 -6.31 -18.56 -14.07
N GLY A 35 -6.92 -17.59 -14.74
CA GLY A 35 -8.36 -17.33 -14.67
C GLY A 35 -8.81 -17.11 -13.22
N TYR A 36 -9.89 -17.80 -12.83
CA TYR A 36 -10.45 -17.71 -11.49
C TYR A 36 -9.82 -18.66 -10.46
N THR A 37 -8.81 -19.44 -10.85
CA THR A 37 -8.22 -20.50 -10.02
C THR A 37 -7.65 -19.95 -8.70
N LEU A 38 -7.13 -18.72 -8.69
CA LEU A 38 -6.50 -18.09 -7.53
C LEU A 38 -7.48 -17.32 -6.61
N LEU A 39 -8.79 -17.32 -6.89
CA LEU A 39 -9.76 -16.60 -6.07
C LEU A 39 -9.81 -17.08 -4.61
N TRP A 40 -9.63 -18.38 -4.36
CA TRP A 40 -9.60 -18.91 -2.99
C TRP A 40 -8.39 -18.39 -2.20
N ALA A 41 -7.24 -18.26 -2.87
CA ALA A 41 -6.02 -17.73 -2.25
C ALA A 41 -6.18 -16.22 -1.95
N MET A 42 -6.84 -15.49 -2.84
CA MET A 42 -7.20 -14.08 -2.64
C MET A 42 -8.13 -13.92 -1.42
N LEU A 43 -9.17 -14.74 -1.31
CA LEU A 43 -10.08 -14.71 -0.16
C LEU A 43 -9.34 -14.98 1.16
N PHE A 44 -8.48 -15.99 1.18
CA PHE A 44 -7.64 -16.28 2.35
C PHE A 44 -6.72 -15.11 2.70
N SER A 45 -6.07 -14.50 1.70
CA SER A 45 -5.20 -13.34 1.88
C SER A 45 -5.94 -12.14 2.49
N ILE A 46 -7.17 -11.88 2.06
CA ILE A 46 -8.02 -10.81 2.61
C ILE A 46 -8.33 -11.08 4.09
N LEU A 47 -8.74 -12.30 4.44
CA LEU A 47 -9.05 -12.68 5.82
C LEU A 47 -7.80 -12.58 6.72
N ALA A 48 -6.66 -13.07 6.24
CA ALA A 48 -5.39 -12.95 6.94
C ALA A 48 -5.02 -11.49 7.16
N THR A 49 -5.17 -10.64 6.14
CA THR A 49 -4.85 -9.21 6.20
C THR A 49 -5.75 -8.49 7.21
N ILE A 50 -7.06 -8.71 7.17
CA ILE A 50 -8.00 -8.11 8.13
C ILE A 50 -7.61 -8.49 9.56
N THR A 51 -7.30 -9.76 9.81
CA THR A 51 -6.91 -10.25 11.13
C THR A 51 -5.62 -9.61 11.62
N LEU A 52 -4.58 -9.57 10.78
CA LEU A 52 -3.28 -9.00 11.14
C LEU A 52 -3.35 -7.48 11.36
N GLN A 53 -4.14 -6.76 10.56
CA GLN A 53 -4.32 -5.32 10.71
C GLN A 53 -5.15 -4.97 11.94
N GLU A 54 -6.15 -5.77 12.29
CA GLU A 54 -6.90 -5.64 13.55
C GLU A 54 -5.96 -5.77 14.75
N MET A 55 -5.11 -6.81 14.76
CA MET A 55 -4.15 -7.04 15.84
C MET A 55 -3.16 -5.87 15.99
N THR A 56 -2.69 -5.34 14.87
CA THR A 56 -1.77 -4.19 14.84
C THR A 56 -2.47 -2.91 15.32
N ALA A 57 -3.72 -2.69 14.93
CA ALA A 57 -4.52 -1.56 15.37
C ALA A 57 -4.78 -1.61 16.89
N ARG A 58 -5.10 -2.79 17.43
CA ARG A 58 -5.23 -3.00 18.88
C ARG A 58 -3.93 -2.75 19.63
N LEU A 59 -2.80 -3.20 19.09
CA LEU A 59 -1.49 -2.93 19.70
C LEU A 59 -1.21 -1.42 19.78
N GLY A 60 -1.47 -0.68 18.69
CA GLY A 60 -1.29 0.76 18.65
C GLY A 60 -2.24 1.54 19.58
N THR A 61 -3.50 1.11 19.70
CA THR A 61 -4.52 1.81 20.48
C THR A 61 -4.51 1.46 21.97
N GLN A 62 -4.37 0.18 22.30
CA GLN A 62 -4.43 -0.31 23.69
C GLN A 62 -3.06 -0.30 24.36
N ALA A 63 -2.03 -0.85 23.69
CA ALA A 63 -0.69 -0.93 24.26
C ALA A 63 0.13 0.35 24.03
N LYS A 64 -0.31 1.24 23.13
CA LYS A 64 0.42 2.45 22.71
C LYS A 64 1.84 2.16 22.24
N MET A 65 2.01 1.05 21.54
CA MET A 65 3.30 0.57 21.05
C MET A 65 3.21 0.15 19.58
N GLY A 66 4.31 0.36 18.86
CA GLY A 66 4.49 -0.23 17.53
C GLY A 66 4.84 -1.73 17.60
N LEU A 67 4.63 -2.46 16.51
CA LEU A 67 4.96 -3.90 16.45
C LEU A 67 6.45 -4.17 16.76
N GLY A 68 7.36 -3.38 16.18
CA GLY A 68 8.79 -3.50 16.46
C GLY A 68 9.16 -3.25 17.92
N GLU A 69 8.49 -2.29 18.58
CA GLU A 69 8.69 -2.01 20.01
C GLU A 69 8.17 -3.15 20.88
N ALA A 70 7.01 -3.71 20.55
CA ALA A 70 6.42 -4.83 21.27
C ALA A 70 7.31 -6.09 21.17
N ILE A 71 7.84 -6.38 19.97
CA ILE A 71 8.79 -7.47 19.75
C ILE A 71 10.06 -7.25 20.59
N ARG A 72 10.64 -6.04 20.56
CA ARG A 72 11.83 -5.69 21.34
C ARG A 72 11.60 -5.84 22.86
N LYS A 73 10.43 -5.43 23.35
CA LYS A 73 10.06 -5.50 24.78
C LYS A 73 9.84 -6.93 25.25
N LYS A 74 9.28 -7.81 24.40
CA LYS A 74 9.05 -9.22 24.71
C LYS A 74 10.33 -10.06 24.67
N SER A 75 11.30 -9.69 23.83
CA SER A 75 12.58 -10.41 23.74
C SER A 75 13.45 -10.18 24.98
N THR A 76 13.52 -11.21 25.83
CA THR A 76 14.32 -11.25 27.07
C THR A 76 15.79 -11.60 26.82
N ASN A 77 16.07 -12.47 25.84
CA ASN A 77 17.42 -12.86 25.47
C ASN A 77 18.04 -11.82 24.49
N LYS A 78 19.27 -11.39 24.79
CA LYS A 78 20.03 -10.41 23.99
C LYS A 78 20.22 -10.87 22.54
N LEU A 79 20.45 -12.17 22.29
CA LEU A 79 20.57 -12.72 20.94
C LEU A 79 19.26 -12.63 20.17
N LEU A 80 18.15 -13.10 20.77
CA LEU A 80 16.82 -13.03 20.16
C LEU A 80 16.43 -11.59 19.85
N ARG A 81 16.78 -10.64 20.72
CA ARG A 81 16.52 -9.22 20.49
C ARG A 81 17.22 -8.69 19.24
N TYR A 82 18.49 -9.01 19.02
CA TYR A 82 19.20 -8.58 17.82
C TYR A 82 18.68 -9.28 16.56
N LEU A 83 18.36 -10.58 16.64
CA LEU A 83 17.76 -11.30 15.51
C LEU A 83 16.40 -10.73 15.13
N SER A 84 15.52 -10.49 16.11
CA SER A 84 14.21 -9.87 15.85
C SER A 84 14.34 -8.46 15.28
N PHE A 85 15.30 -7.67 15.78
CA PHE A 85 15.57 -6.34 15.23
C PHE A 85 16.04 -6.43 13.77
N GLY A 86 17.00 -7.30 13.47
CA GLY A 86 17.47 -7.53 12.11
C GLY A 86 16.34 -7.98 11.17
N LEU A 87 15.47 -8.88 11.63
CA LEU A 87 14.33 -9.36 10.86
C LEU A 87 13.31 -8.23 10.59
N VAL A 88 12.98 -7.41 11.59
CA VAL A 88 12.05 -6.28 11.42
C VAL A 88 12.61 -5.24 10.46
N ILE A 89 13.87 -4.84 10.62
CA ILE A 89 14.51 -3.87 9.73
C ILE A 89 14.61 -4.43 8.30
N SER A 90 15.01 -5.69 8.16
CA SER A 90 15.05 -6.37 6.86
C SER A 90 13.67 -6.40 6.20
N ALA A 91 12.62 -6.79 6.93
CA ALA A 91 11.26 -6.81 6.42
C ALA A 91 10.78 -5.43 5.98
N ILE A 92 11.07 -4.37 6.74
CA ILE A 92 10.71 -2.99 6.39
C ILE A 92 11.48 -2.55 5.15
N VAL A 93 12.80 -2.73 5.11
CA VAL A 93 13.64 -2.21 4.03
C VAL A 93 13.42 -3.01 2.74
N ILE A 94 13.62 -4.33 2.79
CA ILE A 94 13.52 -5.20 1.61
C ILE A 94 12.07 -5.30 1.14
N GLY A 95 11.13 -5.47 2.08
CA GLY A 95 9.71 -5.58 1.75
C GLY A 95 9.17 -4.32 1.09
N ASN A 96 9.44 -3.14 1.67
CA ASN A 96 8.99 -1.87 1.06
C ASN A 96 9.74 -1.57 -0.24
N ALA A 97 11.03 -1.90 -0.35
CA ALA A 97 11.77 -1.72 -1.60
C ALA A 97 11.20 -2.61 -2.72
N ALA A 98 10.87 -3.87 -2.43
CA ALA A 98 10.24 -4.76 -3.40
C ALA A 98 8.84 -4.27 -3.79
N TYR A 99 8.05 -3.83 -2.81
CA TYR A 99 6.72 -3.28 -3.04
C TYR A 99 6.77 -2.02 -3.92
N GLU A 100 7.66 -1.09 -3.59
CA GLU A 100 7.82 0.15 -4.34
C GLU A 100 8.39 -0.09 -5.75
N SER A 101 9.34 -1.02 -5.89
CA SER A 101 9.84 -1.44 -7.19
C SER A 101 8.72 -1.99 -8.08
N GLY A 102 7.80 -2.79 -7.50
CA GLY A 102 6.62 -3.27 -8.21
C GLY A 102 5.68 -2.14 -8.63
N ASN A 103 5.45 -1.15 -7.77
CA ASN A 103 4.63 0.01 -8.09
C ASN A 103 5.23 0.88 -9.20
N LEU A 104 6.54 1.08 -9.18
CA LEU A 104 7.25 1.82 -10.23
C LEU A 104 7.18 1.10 -11.58
N ALA A 105 7.45 -0.21 -11.59
CA ALA A 105 7.32 -1.02 -12.81
C ALA A 105 5.89 -1.00 -13.36
N GLY A 106 4.88 -1.21 -12.50
CA GLY A 106 3.48 -1.13 -12.91
C GLY A 106 3.07 0.26 -13.42
N ALA A 107 3.60 1.32 -12.81
CA ALA A 107 3.34 2.69 -13.26
C ALA A 107 3.94 2.92 -14.66
N VAL A 108 5.19 2.53 -14.90
CA VAL A 108 5.84 2.69 -16.21
C VAL A 108 5.05 1.99 -17.31
N LEU A 109 4.60 0.75 -17.09
CA LEU A 109 3.76 0.01 -18.04
C LEU A 109 2.45 0.75 -18.37
N GLY A 110 1.84 1.41 -17.39
CA GLY A 110 0.63 2.21 -17.60
C GLY A 110 0.84 3.50 -18.41
N PHE A 111 2.10 3.93 -18.61
CA PHE A 111 2.45 5.17 -19.30
C PHE A 111 3.30 4.95 -20.57
N GLU A 112 3.51 3.71 -21.03
CA GLU A 112 4.34 3.42 -22.21
C GLU A 112 3.83 4.11 -23.49
N ASP A 113 2.52 4.28 -23.63
CA ASP A 113 1.91 4.89 -24.82
C ASP A 113 1.98 6.44 -24.84
N PHE A 114 2.48 7.08 -23.78
CA PHE A 114 2.52 8.54 -23.69
C PHE A 114 3.81 9.13 -24.28
N PRO A 115 3.72 10.26 -25.03
CA PRO A 115 4.86 10.85 -25.71
C PRO A 115 5.93 11.31 -24.71
N SER A 116 7.16 10.83 -24.90
CA SER A 116 8.35 11.27 -24.15
C SER A 116 9.04 12.44 -24.85
N ILE A 117 9.44 13.46 -24.09
CA ILE A 117 10.25 14.57 -24.59
C ILE A 117 11.64 14.42 -23.96
N PHE A 118 12.71 14.35 -24.78
CA PHE A 118 14.09 14.11 -24.32
C PHE A 118 14.28 12.81 -23.49
N GLY A 119 13.50 11.77 -23.76
CA GLY A 119 13.56 10.50 -23.02
C GLY A 119 12.92 10.55 -21.63
N ILE A 120 12.30 11.68 -21.25
CA ILE A 120 11.54 11.83 -20.01
C ILE A 120 10.06 11.95 -20.38
N ASN A 121 9.23 11.11 -19.79
CA ASN A 121 7.79 11.20 -19.92
C ASN A 121 7.27 12.36 -19.05
N ILE A 122 6.61 13.34 -19.67
CA ILE A 122 6.15 14.55 -19.01
C ILE A 122 5.17 14.26 -17.86
N LEU A 123 4.38 13.18 -17.97
CA LEU A 123 3.45 12.76 -16.92
C LEU A 123 4.17 12.24 -15.69
N LEU A 124 5.27 11.48 -15.86
CA LEU A 124 6.07 11.04 -14.72
C LEU A 124 6.64 12.23 -13.93
N LEU A 125 7.09 13.26 -14.64
CA LEU A 125 7.57 14.51 -14.06
C LEU A 125 6.47 15.25 -13.27
N LEU A 126 5.25 15.33 -13.84
CA LEU A 126 4.09 15.91 -13.18
C LEU A 126 3.66 15.13 -11.93
N ILE A 127 3.67 13.80 -11.99
CA ILE A 127 3.35 12.94 -10.84
C ILE A 127 4.39 13.13 -9.73
N ALA A 128 5.68 13.12 -10.07
CA ALA A 128 6.76 13.33 -9.12
C ALA A 128 6.66 14.71 -8.44
N LEU A 129 6.40 15.77 -9.22
CA LEU A 129 6.17 17.12 -8.68
C LEU A 129 4.94 17.18 -7.79
N THR A 130 3.84 16.53 -8.17
CA THR A 130 2.60 16.48 -7.38
C THR A 130 2.83 15.76 -6.05
N ALA A 131 3.49 14.59 -6.09
CA ALA A 131 3.86 13.84 -4.90
C ALA A 131 4.79 14.64 -3.99
N PHE A 132 5.82 15.28 -4.56
CA PHE A 132 6.74 16.14 -3.81
C PHE A 132 6.01 17.29 -3.10
N ASN A 133 5.15 18.01 -3.81
CA ASN A 133 4.37 19.11 -3.21
C ASN A 133 3.43 18.62 -2.11
N LEU A 134 2.75 17.48 -2.33
CA LEU A 134 1.84 16.90 -1.34
C LEU A 134 2.58 16.50 -0.06
N LEU A 135 3.77 15.91 -0.19
CA LEU A 135 4.61 15.52 0.95
C LEU A 135 5.26 16.73 1.62
N TYR A 136 5.69 17.73 0.85
CA TYR A 136 6.29 18.96 1.37
C TYR A 136 5.32 19.75 2.27
N LEU A 137 4.03 19.74 1.94
CA LEU A 137 3.00 20.36 2.78
C LEU A 137 2.87 19.70 4.16
N GLY A 138 3.26 18.42 4.31
CA GLY A 138 3.33 17.69 5.59
C GLY A 138 2.01 17.52 6.35
N LYS A 139 0.88 17.98 5.79
CA LYS A 139 -0.42 17.94 6.45
C LYS A 139 -1.11 16.61 6.20
N TYR A 140 -1.22 15.80 7.24
CA TYR A 140 -1.88 14.49 7.23
C TYR A 140 -3.23 14.49 6.50
N SER A 141 -4.11 15.45 6.81
CA SER A 141 -5.45 15.50 6.21
C SER A 141 -5.45 15.70 4.69
N TYR A 142 -4.41 16.29 4.10
CA TYR A 142 -4.32 16.44 2.65
C TYR A 142 -3.83 15.15 2.01
N ILE A 143 -2.79 14.52 2.59
CA ILE A 143 -2.24 13.25 2.13
C ILE A 143 -3.33 12.17 2.15
N GLU A 144 -4.04 12.04 3.27
CA GLU A 144 -5.11 11.06 3.44
C GLU A 144 -6.23 11.24 2.40
N ARG A 145 -6.76 12.46 2.26
CA ARG A 145 -7.85 12.74 1.31
C ARG A 145 -7.43 12.48 -0.14
N PHE A 146 -6.19 12.82 -0.49
CA PHE A 146 -5.66 12.61 -1.83
C PHE A 146 -5.49 11.12 -2.14
N LEU A 147 -4.93 10.34 -1.21
CA LEU A 147 -4.78 8.89 -1.38
C LEU A 147 -6.14 8.18 -1.48
N VAL A 148 -7.09 8.54 -0.62
CA VAL A 148 -8.46 7.99 -0.68
C VAL A 148 -9.13 8.31 -2.00
N PHE A 149 -8.96 9.54 -2.51
CA PHE A 149 -9.46 9.94 -3.82
C PHE A 149 -8.88 9.11 -4.96
N LEU A 150 -7.55 8.92 -4.99
CA LEU A 150 -6.89 8.11 -6.01
C LEU A 150 -7.38 6.66 -6.00
N VAL A 151 -7.42 6.03 -4.82
CA VAL A 151 -7.85 4.64 -4.69
C VAL A 151 -9.33 4.46 -5.03
N SER A 152 -10.17 5.44 -4.70
CA SER A 152 -11.58 5.43 -5.11
C SER A 152 -11.72 5.47 -6.63
N ILE A 153 -10.94 6.31 -7.32
CA ILE A 153 -10.91 6.35 -8.79
C ILE A 153 -10.45 5.01 -9.35
N MET A 154 -9.37 4.44 -8.83
CA MET A 154 -8.88 3.13 -9.27
C MET A 154 -9.97 2.05 -9.13
N GLY A 155 -10.66 1.99 -7.99
CA GLY A 155 -11.76 1.05 -7.77
C GLY A 155 -12.90 1.21 -8.78
N ILE A 156 -13.29 2.46 -9.09
CA ILE A 156 -14.32 2.75 -10.10
C ILE A 156 -13.87 2.26 -11.49
N VAL A 157 -12.64 2.60 -11.90
CA VAL A 157 -12.08 2.18 -13.19
C VAL A 157 -12.06 0.65 -13.31
N PHE A 158 -11.70 -0.06 -12.25
CA PHE A 158 -11.72 -1.53 -12.22
C PHE A 158 -13.12 -2.12 -12.39
N ILE A 159 -14.13 -1.56 -11.73
CA ILE A 159 -15.52 -2.02 -11.88
C ILE A 159 -15.98 -1.82 -13.32
N PHE A 160 -15.67 -0.67 -13.92
CA PHE A 160 -15.95 -0.44 -15.35
C PHE A 160 -15.22 -1.44 -16.25
N ALA A 161 -13.93 -1.67 -16.02
CA ALA A 161 -13.13 -2.61 -16.78
C ALA A 161 -13.60 -4.07 -16.64
N ALA A 162 -14.23 -4.44 -15.52
CA ALA A 162 -14.77 -5.78 -15.31
C ALA A 162 -16.12 -6.01 -16.03
N ILE A 163 -16.83 -4.93 -16.39
CA ILE A 163 -18.12 -4.99 -17.10
C ILE A 163 -17.92 -4.95 -18.63
N LEU A 164 -16.86 -4.27 -19.08
CA LEU A 164 -16.53 -4.07 -20.49
C LEU A 164 -15.94 -5.35 -21.12
#